data_AF-A0A4Y2CIX3-F1
#
_entry.id   AF-A0A4Y2CIX3-F1
#
_cell.length_a   1.000
_cell.length_b   1.000
_cell.length_c   1.000
_cell.angle_alpha   90.00
_cell.angle_beta   90.00
_cell.angle_gamma   90.00
#
_symmetry.space_group_name_H-M   'P 1'
#
loop_
_entity.id
_entity.type
_entity.pdbx_description
1 polymer ?
#
loop_
_entity_poly.entity_id
_entity_poly.type
_entity_poly.pdbx_seq_one_letter_code
_entity_poly.pdbx_strand_id
1 'polypeptide(L)'
;QSSHVAGLLGALKSFNDKEPPFASIVVMELFKDAHNETFVRWLFKNGTDFQVLRLPGCQEFCSLEYMHQEALHYESTKWGIDCRGPPAALDQLKELLRGIRI
;
A
#
# COMPACT_ATOMS: atom_id res chain seq x y z
N GLN A 1 -2.00 -9.00 15.17
CA GLN A 1 -1.07 -8.56 14.11
C GLN A 1 -1.82 -7.72 13.08
N SER A 2 -1.62 -6.41 13.09
CA SER A 2 -2.23 -5.46 12.14
C SER A 2 -1.32 -5.26 10.91
N SER A 3 -1.10 -6.34 10.16
CA SER A 3 -0.23 -6.35 8.97
C SER A 3 -0.67 -5.35 7.88
N HIS A 4 -1.96 -5.01 7.82
CA HIS A 4 -2.48 -4.04 6.86
C HIS A 4 -1.97 -2.62 7.10
N VAL A 5 -1.97 -2.16 8.36
CA VAL A 5 -1.47 -0.81 8.71
C VAL A 5 0.03 -0.74 8.46
N ALA A 6 0.78 -1.76 8.88
CA ALA A 6 2.22 -1.85 8.63
C ALA A 6 2.53 -1.86 7.12
N GLY A 7 1.77 -2.64 6.34
CA GLY A 7 1.92 -2.71 4.88
C GLY A 7 1.68 -1.36 4.20
N LEU A 8 0.62 -0.64 4.59
CA LEU A 8 0.36 0.69 4.07
C LEU A 8 1.46 1.69 4.45
N LEU A 9 1.89 1.71 5.72
CA LEU A 9 3.01 2.57 6.15
C LEU A 9 4.30 2.24 5.37
N GLY A 10 4.52 0.96 5.05
CA GLY A 10 5.64 0.51 4.22
C GLY A 10 5.56 1.05 2.80
N ALA A 11 4.38 0.97 2.16
CA ALA A 11 4.14 1.54 0.84
C ALA A 11 4.33 3.07 0.83
N LEU A 12 3.92 3.75 1.91
CA LEU A 12 4.14 5.19 2.11
C LEU A 12 5.58 5.54 2.52
N LYS A 13 6.51 4.57 2.60
CA LYS A 13 7.90 4.74 3.06
C LYS A 13 8.03 5.42 4.43
N SER A 14 7.06 5.16 5.32
CA SER A 14 6.95 5.77 6.66
C SER A 14 6.87 4.74 7.79
N PHE A 15 6.99 3.46 7.48
CA PHE A 15 7.07 2.40 8.48
C PHE A 15 8.36 2.51 9.30
N ASN A 16 8.24 2.33 10.61
CA ASN A 16 9.32 2.56 11.58
C ASN A 16 9.77 1.28 12.30
N ASP A 17 9.52 0.11 11.70
CA ASP A 17 9.86 -1.22 12.22
C ASP A 17 9.22 -1.59 13.57
N LYS A 18 8.17 -0.86 13.97
CA LYS A 18 7.37 -1.18 15.16
C LYS A 18 6.02 -1.71 14.74
N GLU A 19 5.55 -2.75 15.42
CA GLU A 19 4.20 -3.25 15.23
C GLU A 19 3.20 -2.11 15.52
N PRO A 20 2.27 -1.80 14.59
CA PRO A 20 1.25 -0.80 14.86
C PRO A 20 0.39 -1.26 16.06
N PRO A 21 0.16 -0.40 17.06
CA PRO A 21 -0.57 -0.78 18.25
C PRO A 21 -2.05 -1.03 17.95
N PHE A 22 -2.75 -1.66 18.89
CA PHE A 22 -4.20 -1.84 18.81
C PHE A 22 -4.93 -0.51 18.60
N ALA A 23 -5.92 -0.52 17.72
CA ALA A 23 -6.67 0.67 17.30
C ALA A 23 -5.77 1.79 16.74
N SER A 24 -4.60 1.44 16.18
CA SER A 24 -3.86 2.36 15.32
C SER A 24 -4.61 2.59 14.01
N ILE A 25 -4.49 3.81 13.48
CA ILE A 25 -5.27 4.26 12.31
C ILE A 25 -4.35 5.07 11.40
N VAL A 26 -4.44 4.81 10.10
CA VAL A 26 -3.95 5.72 9.07
C VAL A 26 -5.15 6.45 8.48
N VAL A 27 -5.10 7.78 8.45
CA VAL A 27 -6.16 8.63 7.89
C VAL A 27 -5.59 9.34 6.67
N MET A 28 -6.35 9.30 5.58
CA MET A 28 -6.11 10.10 4.38
C MET A 28 -7.19 11.17 4.31
N GLU A 29 -6.78 12.42 4.31
CA GLU A 29 -7.68 13.56 4.18
C GLU A 29 -7.48 14.21 2.82
N LEU A 30 -8.59 14.54 2.15
CA LEU A 30 -8.60 15.21 0.86
C LEU A 30 -9.09 16.65 1.06
N PHE A 31 -8.27 17.61 0.64
CA PHE A 31 -8.52 19.03 0.75
C PHE A 31 -8.65 19.67 -0.62
N LYS A 32 -9.39 20.77 -0.67
CA LYS A 32 -9.43 21.67 -1.81
C LYS A 32 -9.17 23.09 -1.33
N ASP A 33 -8.28 23.80 -2.00
CA ASP A 33 -7.94 25.18 -1.63
C ASP A 33 -8.87 26.20 -2.33
N ALA A 34 -8.60 27.49 -2.09
CA ALA A 34 -9.35 28.59 -2.71
C ALA A 34 -9.15 28.69 -4.24
N HIS A 35 -8.06 28.12 -4.77
CA HIS A 35 -7.75 28.07 -6.20
C HIS A 35 -8.24 26.77 -6.86
N ASN A 36 -9.03 25.97 -6.14
CA ASN A 36 -9.58 24.69 -6.61
C ASN A 36 -8.52 23.60 -6.83
N GLU A 37 -7.30 23.80 -6.31
CA GLU A 37 -6.23 22.81 -6.28
C GLU A 37 -6.52 21.77 -5.19
N THR A 38 -6.20 20.51 -5.48
CA THR A 38 -6.54 19.37 -4.60
C THR A 38 -5.30 18.82 -3.93
N PHE A 39 -5.37 18.69 -2.61
CA PHE A 39 -4.26 18.24 -1.77
C PHE A 39 -4.68 17.06 -0.91
N VAL A 40 -3.71 16.22 -0.56
CA VAL A 40 -3.85 15.06 0.30
C VAL A 40 -2.97 15.26 1.52
N ARG A 41 -3.50 14.96 2.71
CA ARG A 41 -2.73 14.84 3.94
C ARG A 41 -2.87 13.44 4.52
N TRP A 42 -1.75 12.87 4.93
CA TRP A 42 -1.71 11.57 5.57
C TRP A 42 -1.40 11.72 7.06
N LEU A 43 -2.17 11.04 7.90
CA LEU A 43 -2.01 11.05 9.35
C LEU A 43 -1.91 9.61 9.88
N PHE A 44 -1.11 9.41 10.91
CA PHE A 44 -1.02 8.16 11.65
C PHE A 44 -1.27 8.38 13.12
N LYS A 45 -2.17 7.60 13.69
CA LYS A 45 -2.44 7.57 15.12
C LYS A 45 -1.96 6.24 15.66
N ASN A 46 -0.89 6.26 16.46
CA ASN A 46 -0.37 5.10 17.20
C ASN A 46 -0.52 5.24 18.72
N GLY A 47 -1.15 6.31 19.18
CA GLY A 47 -1.42 6.57 20.59
C GLY A 47 -2.64 7.46 20.73
N THR A 48 -2.51 8.53 21.51
CA THR A 48 -3.54 9.57 21.63
C THR A 48 -3.54 10.54 20.45
N ASP A 49 -2.37 10.94 19.97
CA ASP A 49 -2.23 12.04 19.01
C ASP A 49 -2.01 11.55 17.58
N PHE A 50 -2.40 12.40 16.63
CA PHE A 50 -2.13 12.19 15.20
C PHE A 50 -0.75 12.72 14.84
N GLN A 51 -0.02 11.93 14.07
CA GLN A 51 1.29 12.27 13.53
C GLN A 51 1.16 12.43 12.03
N VAL A 52 1.74 13.49 11.47
CA VAL A 52 1.78 13.70 10.01
C VAL A 52 2.71 12.68 9.38
N LEU A 53 2.20 11.95 8.39
CA LEU A 53 3.00 11.12 7.50
C LEU A 53 3.34 11.94 6.25
N ARG A 54 4.63 12.06 5.93
CA ARG A 54 5.08 12.74 4.70
C ARG A 54 5.51 11.71 3.68
N LEU A 55 4.89 11.77 2.51
CA LEU A 55 5.41 11.09 1.33
C LEU A 55 6.80 11.67 0.99
N PRO A 56 7.78 10.83 0.58
CA PRO A 56 9.07 11.33 0.14
C PRO A 56 8.91 12.39 -0.95
N GLY A 57 9.63 13.51 -0.82
CA GLY A 57 9.54 14.63 -1.75
C GLY A 57 8.31 15.52 -1.60
N CYS A 58 7.40 15.22 -0.66
CA CYS A 58 6.19 16.01 -0.43
C CYS A 58 6.16 16.75 0.91
N GLN A 59 5.39 17.83 0.97
CA GLN A 59 5.06 18.51 2.23
C GLN A 59 3.90 17.80 2.94
N GLU A 60 3.45 18.33 4.09
CA GLU A 60 2.27 17.80 4.81
C GLU A 60 1.02 17.75 3.92
N PHE A 61 0.78 18.83 3.17
CA PHE A 61 -0.26 18.90 2.16
C PHE A 61 0.37 18.60 0.81
N CYS A 62 0.21 17.37 0.37
CA CYS A 62 0.77 16.88 -0.89
C CYS A 62 -0.21 17.12 -2.03
N SER A 63 0.23 17.55 -3.21
CA SER A 63 -0.72 17.64 -4.34
C SER A 63 -1.24 16.25 -4.71
N LEU A 64 -2.53 16.15 -5.04
CA LEU A 64 -3.13 14.87 -5.43
C LEU A 64 -2.43 14.28 -6.65
N GLU A 65 -2.03 15.12 -7.61
CA GLU A 65 -1.29 14.70 -8.80
C GLU A 65 0.05 14.05 -8.42
N TYR A 66 0.83 14.66 -7.54
CA TYR A 66 2.12 14.09 -7.12
C TYR A 66 1.92 12.76 -6.38
N MET A 67 0.93 12.69 -5.49
CA MET A 67 0.60 11.45 -4.79
C MET A 67 0.21 10.32 -5.75
N HIS A 68 -0.56 10.64 -6.80
CA HIS A 68 -0.93 9.69 -7.83
C HIS A 68 0.29 9.17 -8.60
N GLN A 69 1.19 10.06 -9.03
CA GLN A 69 2.43 9.66 -9.70
C GLN A 69 3.30 8.76 -8.82
N GLU A 70 3.41 9.07 -7.51
CA GLU A 70 4.15 8.22 -6.58
C GLU A 70 3.48 6.85 -6.39
N ALA A 71 2.14 6.80 -6.31
CA ALA A 71 1.39 5.57 -6.13
C ALA A 71 1.57 4.56 -7.28
N LEU A 72 1.77 5.04 -8.52
CA LEU A 72 2.01 4.20 -9.69
C LEU A 72 3.25 3.30 -9.55
N HIS A 73 4.25 3.69 -8.74
CA HIS A 73 5.42 2.85 -8.49
C HIS A 73 5.12 1.60 -7.66
N TYR A 74 4.03 1.61 -6.91
CA TYR A 74 3.63 0.51 -6.03
C TYR A 74 2.43 -0.27 -6.58
N GLU A 75 1.78 0.25 -7.62
CA GLU A 75 0.68 -0.44 -8.28
C GLU A 75 1.20 -1.64 -9.07
N SER A 76 0.87 -2.85 -8.63
CA SER A 76 1.09 -4.03 -9.45
C SER A 76 0.01 -4.10 -10.53
N THR A 77 0.40 -3.89 -11.78
CA THR A 77 -0.46 -4.14 -12.96
C THR A 77 -0.77 -5.62 -13.16
N LYS A 78 -0.15 -6.53 -12.38
CA LYS A 78 -0.21 -7.99 -12.54
C LYS A 78 -0.31 -8.72 -11.20
N TRP A 79 -1.06 -8.18 -10.24
CA TRP A 79 -1.10 -8.69 -8.86
C TRP A 79 -1.34 -10.21 -8.75
N GLY A 80 -2.27 -10.76 -9.53
CA GLY A 80 -2.56 -12.21 -9.54
C GLY A 80 -1.48 -13.10 -10.19
N ILE A 81 -0.54 -12.51 -10.91
CA ILE A 81 0.67 -13.20 -11.41
C ILE A 81 1.78 -13.07 -10.37
N ASP A 82 2.01 -11.84 -9.87
CA ASP A 82 3.11 -11.52 -8.96
C ASP A 82 2.97 -12.22 -7.60
N CYS A 83 1.73 -12.37 -7.11
CA CYS A 83 1.43 -13.02 -5.85
C CYS A 83 0.99 -14.48 -6.01
N ARG A 84 1.14 -15.08 -7.20
CA ARG A 84 0.77 -16.48 -7.40
C ARG A 84 1.72 -17.36 -6.60
N GLY A 85 1.20 -18.03 -5.58
CA GLY A 85 1.95 -19.07 -4.85
C GLY A 85 2.40 -20.18 -5.81
N PRO A 86 3.36 -21.04 -5.39
CA PRO A 86 3.74 -22.19 -6.19
C PRO A 86 2.49 -22.97 -6.60
N PRO A 87 2.40 -23.42 -7.87
CA PRO A 87 1.21 -24.13 -8.33
C PRO A 87 0.91 -25.29 -7.39
N ALA A 88 -0.37 -25.49 -7.07
CA ALA A 88 -0.78 -26.60 -6.22
C ALA A 88 -0.22 -27.90 -6.80
N ALA A 89 0.18 -28.84 -5.95
CA ALA A 89 0.75 -30.12 -6.40
C ALA A 89 -0.14 -30.85 -7.43
N LEU A 90 -1.45 -30.61 -7.36
CA LEU A 90 -2.45 -31.13 -8.29
C LEU A 90 -2.36 -30.51 -9.70
N ASP A 91 -1.99 -29.23 -9.80
CA ASP A 91 -1.77 -28.54 -11.08
C ASP A 91 -0.43 -28.94 -11.70
N GLN A 92 0.59 -29.20 -10.87
CA GLN A 92 1.86 -29.79 -11.32
C GLN A 92 1.66 -31.21 -11.85
N LEU A 93 0.86 -32.03 -11.16
CA LEU A 93 0.53 -33.39 -11.62
C LEU A 93 -0.25 -33.36 -12.95
N LYS A 94 -1.20 -32.43 -13.12
CA LYS A 94 -1.94 -32.28 -14.39
C LYS A 94 -1.04 -31.88 -15.56
N GLU A 95 -0.07 -31.00 -15.35
CA GLU A 95 0.89 -30.62 -16.40
C GLU A 95 1.87 -31.75 -16.72
N LEU A 96 2.32 -32.53 -15.73
CA LEU A 96 3.11 -33.75 -15.96
C LEU A 96 2.33 -34.82 -16.75
N LEU A 97 1.04 -35.00 -16.44
CA LEU A 97 0.18 -35.94 -17.15
C LEU A 97 -0.20 -35.47 -18.56
N ARG A 98 -0.24 -34.15 -18.84
CA ARG A 98 -0.43 -33.61 -20.19
C ARG A 98 0.69 -33.97 -21.17
N GLY A 99 1.91 -34.21 -20.67
CA GLY A 99 3.04 -34.68 -21.47
C GLY A 99 2.98 -36.18 -21.79
N ILE A 100 2.14 -36.94 -21.09
CA ILE A 100 1.96 -38.37 -21.31
C ILE A 100 0.74 -38.54 -22.23
N ARG A 101 0.97 -38.62 -23.55
CA ARG A 101 -0.04 -39.16 -24.47
C ARG A 101 -0.20 -40.65 -24.15
N ILE A 102 -1.35 -41.01 -23.57
CA ILE A 102 -1.88 -42.38 -23.56
C ILE A 102 -2.61 -42.61 -24.88
#